data_AF-A0A1M6EZ49-F1
#
_entry.id   AF-A0A1M6EZ49-F1
#
_cell.length_a   1.000
_cell.length_b   1.000
_cell.length_c   1.000
_cell.angle_alpha   90.00
_cell.angle_beta   90.00
_cell.angle_gamma   90.00
#
_symmetry.space_group_name_H-M   'P 1'
#
loop_
_entity.id
_entity.type
_entity.pdbx_description
1 polymer ?
#
loop_
_entity_poly.entity_id
_entity_poly.type
_entity_poly.pdbx_seq_one_letter_code
_entity_poly.pdbx_strand_id
1 'polypeptide(L)'
;MDYKTHRIGGICSGIIFSSVQISTVNTSDKIVYSGAIILGAAIGSLIPDLDHPKSVVGKRFKPVSKGINKAFGHRGITHSPIALIFYTLLMLRLTSTYNQYYEIVLHYIAIGSAIGYLSHLFLDMLTLGGIPLFYPLSKKHFNLARFKTDRDYYIVSFLCIAGTILTLTYLK
;
A
#
# COMPACT_ATOMS: atom_id res chain seq x y z
N MET A 1 -1.01 -4.39 10.81
CA MET A 1 -1.93 -5.53 10.68
C MET A 1 -1.09 -6.71 10.24
N ASP A 2 -1.69 -7.85 9.91
CA ASP A 2 -0.93 -8.94 9.27
C ASP A 2 -0.86 -8.71 7.74
N TYR A 3 0.04 -9.43 7.07
CA TYR A 3 0.24 -9.29 5.63
C TYR A 3 -1.03 -9.61 4.82
N LYS A 4 -1.91 -10.48 5.33
CA LYS A 4 -3.15 -10.85 4.64
C LYS A 4 -4.12 -9.66 4.63
N THR A 5 -4.27 -8.98 5.76
CA THR A 5 -5.10 -7.77 5.88
C THR A 5 -4.55 -6.67 4.98
N HIS A 6 -3.23 -6.43 4.99
CA HIS A 6 -2.60 -5.42 4.16
C HIS A 6 -2.81 -5.68 2.67
N ARG A 7 -2.65 -6.93 2.22
CA ARG A 7 -2.92 -7.30 0.84
C ARG A 7 -4.39 -7.12 0.44
N ILE A 8 -5.35 -7.48 1.30
CA ILE A 8 -6.78 -7.25 1.05
C ILE A 8 -7.07 -5.75 0.95
N GLY A 9 -6.56 -4.94 1.89
CA GLY A 9 -6.68 -3.48 1.86
C GLY A 9 -6.07 -2.86 0.60
N GLY A 10 -4.90 -3.34 0.18
CA GLY A 10 -4.24 -2.93 -1.07
C GLY A 10 -5.11 -3.22 -2.29
N ILE A 11 -5.64 -4.44 -2.41
CA ILE A 11 -6.55 -4.80 -3.52
C ILE A 11 -7.82 -3.93 -3.49
N CYS A 12 -8.44 -3.79 -2.32
CA CYS A 12 -9.67 -3.00 -2.14
C CYS A 12 -9.47 -1.52 -2.52
N SER A 13 -8.38 -0.90 -2.05
CA SER A 13 -8.03 0.48 -2.40
C SER A 13 -7.66 0.66 -3.87
N GLY A 14 -6.96 -0.31 -4.47
CA GLY A 14 -6.67 -0.32 -5.90
C GLY A 14 -7.93 -0.41 -6.76
N ILE A 15 -8.90 -1.24 -6.38
CA ILE A 15 -10.21 -1.33 -7.07
C ILE A 15 -10.94 0.01 -7.02
N ILE A 16 -11.09 0.60 -5.83
CA ILE A 16 -11.75 1.90 -5.67
C ILE A 16 -11.04 2.95 -6.54
N PHE A 17 -9.72 3.05 -6.44
CA PHE A 17 -8.96 4.04 -7.20
C PHE A 17 -9.08 3.84 -8.71
N SER A 18 -9.03 2.60 -9.20
CA SER A 18 -9.20 2.27 -10.63
C SER A 18 -10.57 2.69 -11.16
N SER A 19 -11.63 2.52 -10.37
CA SER A 19 -13.01 2.89 -10.76
C SER A 19 -13.19 4.40 -10.95
N VAL A 20 -12.43 5.22 -10.23
CA VAL A 20 -12.49 6.69 -10.32
C VAL A 20 -11.63 7.21 -11.47
N GLN A 21 -10.42 6.67 -11.65
CA GLN A 21 -9.42 7.23 -12.59
C GLN A 21 -9.58 6.79 -14.04
N ILE A 22 -10.16 5.62 -14.32
CA ILE A 22 -10.13 5.02 -15.66
C ILE A 22 -11.50 5.16 -16.38
N SER A 23 -12.32 6.13 -16.00
CA SER A 23 -13.66 6.32 -16.56
C SER A 23 -13.64 6.71 -18.05
N THR A 24 -12.59 7.37 -18.53
CA THR A 24 -12.52 8.00 -19.88
C THR A 24 -11.76 7.19 -20.95
N VAL A 25 -11.16 6.06 -20.60
CA VAL A 25 -10.32 5.27 -21.53
C VAL A 25 -11.16 4.26 -22.34
N ASN A 26 -10.65 3.80 -23.49
CA ASN A 26 -11.25 2.71 -24.27
C ASN A 26 -11.38 1.42 -23.45
N THR A 27 -12.33 0.54 -23.83
CA THR A 27 -12.68 -0.67 -23.06
C THR A 27 -11.52 -1.66 -22.88
N SER A 28 -10.66 -1.84 -23.89
CA SER A 28 -9.48 -2.73 -23.78
C SER A 28 -8.46 -2.20 -22.79
N ASP A 29 -8.13 -0.91 -22.91
CA ASP A 29 -7.12 -0.24 -22.12
C ASP A 29 -7.60 -0.06 -20.67
N LYS A 30 -8.92 0.11 -20.48
CA LYS A 30 -9.56 0.13 -19.16
C LYS A 30 -9.21 -1.10 -18.34
N ILE A 31 -9.30 -2.29 -18.93
CA ILE A 31 -9.00 -3.55 -18.25
C ILE A 31 -7.51 -3.62 -17.90
N VAL A 32 -6.64 -3.27 -18.86
CA VAL A 32 -5.18 -3.32 -18.68
C VAL A 32 -4.74 -2.38 -17.56
N TYR A 33 -5.17 -1.11 -17.60
CA TYR A 33 -4.78 -0.11 -16.61
C TYR A 33 -5.41 -0.40 -15.24
N SER A 34 -6.64 -0.90 -15.18
CA SER A 34 -7.24 -1.30 -13.89
C SER A 34 -6.48 -2.47 -13.27
N GLY A 35 -6.13 -3.47 -14.09
CA GLY A 35 -5.31 -4.60 -13.65
C GLY A 35 -3.94 -4.15 -13.15
N ALA A 36 -3.30 -3.20 -13.86
CA ALA A 36 -2.02 -2.60 -13.47
C ALA A 36 -2.10 -1.89 -12.11
N ILE A 37 -3.13 -1.06 -11.88
CA ILE A 37 -3.36 -0.37 -10.60
C ILE A 37 -3.58 -1.38 -9.48
N ILE A 38 -4.45 -2.37 -9.67
CA ILE A 38 -4.79 -3.35 -8.63
C ILE A 38 -3.56 -4.20 -8.27
N LEU A 39 -2.80 -4.64 -9.28
CA LEU A 39 -1.56 -5.38 -9.09
C LEU A 39 -0.53 -4.53 -8.33
N GLY A 40 -0.34 -3.29 -8.78
CA GLY A 40 0.50 -2.30 -8.11
C GLY A 40 0.12 -2.16 -6.64
N ALA A 41 -1.16 -1.96 -6.34
CA ALA A 41 -1.66 -1.76 -4.98
C ALA A 41 -1.49 -3.00 -4.10
N ALA A 42 -1.72 -4.20 -4.64
CA ALA A 42 -1.48 -5.44 -3.94
C ALA A 42 0.01 -5.59 -3.55
N ILE A 43 0.93 -5.27 -4.46
CA ILE A 43 2.38 -5.31 -4.19
C ILE A 43 2.79 -4.20 -3.22
N GLY A 44 2.37 -2.97 -3.50
CA GLY A 44 2.69 -1.76 -2.74
C GLY A 44 2.27 -1.85 -1.29
N SER A 45 1.13 -2.49 -1.01
CA SER A 45 0.63 -2.73 0.35
C SER A 45 1.54 -3.62 1.21
N LEU A 46 2.54 -4.29 0.64
CA LEU A 46 3.47 -5.15 1.38
C LEU A 46 4.87 -4.55 1.49
N ILE A 47 5.14 -3.44 0.80
CA ILE A 47 6.45 -2.78 0.78
C ILE A 47 6.87 -2.27 2.17
N PRO A 48 6.00 -1.65 2.98
CA PRO A 48 6.40 -1.12 4.30
C PRO A 48 6.98 -2.17 5.24
N ASP A 49 6.44 -3.39 5.18
CA ASP A 49 6.81 -4.58 5.97
C ASP A 49 8.17 -5.19 5.59
N LEU A 50 8.86 -4.64 4.59
CA LEU A 50 10.25 -4.99 4.26
C LEU A 50 11.19 -4.74 5.46
N ASP A 51 10.79 -3.90 6.41
CA ASP A 51 11.53 -3.62 7.65
C ASP A 51 11.55 -4.77 8.67
N HIS A 52 10.76 -5.83 8.48
CA HIS A 52 10.67 -6.93 9.44
C HIS A 52 11.23 -8.25 8.86
N PRO A 53 12.39 -8.76 9.33
CA PRO A 53 13.07 -9.92 8.71
C PRO A 53 12.28 -11.23 8.68
N LYS A 54 11.22 -11.33 9.50
CA LYS A 54 10.31 -12.50 9.52
C LYS A 54 9.03 -12.29 8.70
N SER A 55 8.77 -11.09 8.16
CA SER A 55 7.62 -10.85 7.26
C SER A 55 7.80 -11.58 5.93
N VAL A 56 6.72 -11.69 5.15
CA VAL A 56 6.75 -12.36 3.84
C VAL A 56 7.79 -11.70 2.92
N VAL A 57 7.79 -10.36 2.87
CA VAL A 57 8.70 -9.58 2.04
C VAL A 57 10.10 -9.54 2.65
N GLY A 58 10.23 -9.34 3.97
CA GLY A 58 11.51 -9.31 4.67
C GLY A 58 12.27 -10.64 4.62
N LYS A 59 11.57 -11.78 4.59
CA LYS A 59 12.19 -13.11 4.39
C LYS A 59 12.80 -13.28 3.01
N ARG A 60 12.23 -12.62 1.99
CA ARG A 60 12.74 -12.67 0.61
C ARG A 60 13.99 -11.81 0.43
N PHE A 61 14.06 -10.69 1.15
CA PHE A 61 15.18 -9.74 1.11
C PHE A 61 15.86 -9.59 2.48
N LYS A 62 16.24 -10.72 3.12
CA LYS A 62 16.77 -10.75 4.49
C LYS A 62 17.91 -9.75 4.78
N PRO A 63 18.93 -9.58 3.91
CA PRO A 63 20.01 -8.64 4.19
C PRO A 63 19.51 -7.20 4.31
N VAL A 64 18.67 -6.78 3.36
CA VAL A 64 18.04 -5.44 3.34
C VAL A 64 17.14 -5.26 4.55
N SER A 65 16.28 -6.25 4.82
CA SER A 65 15.35 -6.20 5.94
C SER A 65 16.07 -6.10 7.29
N LYS A 66 17.15 -6.88 7.50
CA LYS A 66 17.97 -6.77 8.71
C LYS A 66 18.65 -5.40 8.83
N GLY A 67 19.15 -4.84 7.73
CA GLY A 67 19.75 -3.52 7.71
C GLY A 67 18.77 -2.43 8.13
N ILE A 68 17.59 -2.41 7.51
CA ILE A 68 16.50 -1.47 7.84
C ILE A 68 16.07 -1.64 9.30
N ASN A 69 15.81 -2.88 9.73
CA ASN A 69 15.38 -3.16 11.10
C ASN A 69 16.40 -2.71 12.14
N LYS A 70 17.70 -2.94 11.88
CA LYS A 70 18.78 -2.52 12.77
C LYS A 70 18.91 -0.99 12.85
N ALA A 71 18.73 -0.30 11.73
CA ALA A 71 18.88 1.16 11.68
C ALA A 71 17.65 1.91 12.24
N PHE A 72 16.44 1.42 11.95
CA PHE A 72 15.20 2.17 12.18
C PHE A 72 14.19 1.44 13.07
N GLY A 73 14.43 0.18 13.43
CA GLY A 73 13.46 -0.66 14.13
C GLY A 73 12.32 -1.15 13.23
N HIS A 74 11.38 -1.89 13.82
CA HIS A 74 10.11 -2.21 13.17
C HIS A 74 9.13 -1.05 13.35
N ARG A 75 8.38 -0.71 12.29
CA ARG A 75 7.48 0.47 12.22
C ARG A 75 8.21 1.80 12.41
N GLY A 76 9.44 1.87 11.93
CA GLY A 76 10.25 3.09 11.88
C GLY A 76 9.99 3.89 10.60
N ILE A 77 11.06 4.22 9.88
CA ILE A 77 11.00 5.08 8.69
C ILE A 77 10.05 4.55 7.60
N THR A 78 9.96 3.23 7.38
CA THR A 78 9.11 2.64 6.34
C THR A 78 7.62 2.76 6.63
N HIS A 79 7.23 3.15 7.84
CA HIS A 79 5.84 3.34 8.23
C HIS A 79 5.50 4.82 8.39
N SER A 80 6.24 5.70 7.71
CA SER A 80 6.04 7.15 7.75
C SER A 80 5.49 7.70 6.43
N PRO A 81 4.69 8.78 6.46
CA PRO A 81 4.25 9.47 5.25
C PRO A 81 5.41 9.95 4.36
N ILE A 82 6.55 10.32 4.95
CA ILE A 82 7.72 10.74 4.17
C ILE A 82 8.32 9.59 3.36
N ALA A 83 8.31 8.36 3.89
CA ALA A 83 8.75 7.19 3.14
C ALA A 83 7.79 6.85 2.00
N LEU A 84 6.47 7.03 2.17
CA LEU A 84 5.50 6.93 1.09
C LEU A 84 5.79 7.93 -0.04
N ILE A 85 6.04 9.20 0.31
CA ILE A 85 6.36 10.25 -0.69
C ILE A 85 7.64 9.87 -1.44
N PHE A 86 8.71 9.54 -0.72
CA PHE A 86 9.99 9.16 -1.33
C PHE A 86 9.86 7.92 -2.22
N TYR A 87 9.15 6.89 -1.75
CA TYR A 87 8.87 5.69 -2.54
C TYR A 87 8.10 6.01 -3.82
N THR A 88 7.07 6.85 -3.73
CA THR A 88 6.24 7.24 -4.87
C THR A 88 7.07 7.98 -5.91
N LEU A 89 7.86 8.98 -5.50
CA LEU A 89 8.74 9.73 -6.41
C LEU A 89 9.77 8.81 -7.09
N LEU A 90 10.35 7.88 -6.34
CA LEU A 90 11.29 6.90 -6.87
C LEU A 90 10.61 6.00 -7.93
N MET A 91 9.44 5.45 -7.63
CA MET A 91 8.72 4.58 -8.58
C MET A 91 8.36 5.34 -9.86
N LEU A 92 7.79 6.54 -9.75
CA LEU A 92 7.44 7.36 -10.91
C LEU A 92 8.68 7.66 -11.79
N ARG A 93 9.82 7.98 -11.17
CA ARG A 93 11.07 8.21 -11.90
C ARG A 93 11.60 6.97 -12.62
N LEU A 94 11.48 5.80 -12.02
CA LEU A 94 11.90 4.54 -12.65
C LEU A 94 11.03 4.22 -13.87
N THR A 95 9.73 4.53 -13.81
CA THR A 95 8.79 4.24 -14.91
C THR A 95 8.98 5.14 -16.13
N SER A 96 9.49 6.37 -15.97
CA SER A 96 9.68 7.35 -17.05
C SER A 96 10.89 7.06 -17.98
N THR A 97 11.43 5.84 -17.97
CA THR A 97 12.64 5.46 -18.72
C THR A 97 12.34 4.46 -19.86
N TYR A 98 11.07 4.08 -20.03
CA TYR A 98 10.64 3.04 -20.97
C TYR A 98 9.92 3.62 -22.20
N ASN A 99 9.75 2.80 -23.25
CA ASN A 99 8.99 3.18 -24.45
C ASN A 99 7.52 3.51 -24.12
N GLN A 100 6.90 4.39 -24.92
CA GLN A 100 5.59 5.02 -24.64
C GLN A 100 4.49 4.08 -24.12
N TYR A 101 4.28 2.90 -24.71
CA TYR A 101 3.23 1.98 -24.24
C TYR A 101 3.56 1.34 -22.88
N TYR A 102 4.79 0.85 -22.71
CA TYR A 102 5.22 0.22 -21.45
C TYR A 102 5.32 1.24 -20.33
N GLU A 103 5.70 2.47 -20.65
CA GLU A 103 5.73 3.59 -19.71
C GLU A 103 4.35 3.80 -19.06
N ILE A 104 3.27 3.86 -19.85
CA ILE A 104 1.91 4.06 -19.32
C ILE A 104 1.50 2.95 -18.35
N VAL A 105 1.70 1.68 -18.74
CA VAL A 105 1.32 0.53 -17.89
C VAL A 105 2.14 0.54 -16.60
N LEU A 106 3.45 0.77 -16.69
CA LEU A 106 4.33 0.85 -15.52
C LEU A 106 3.95 2.03 -14.61
N HIS A 107 3.56 3.17 -15.18
CA HIS A 107 3.10 4.32 -14.45
C HIS A 107 1.84 4.01 -13.62
N TYR A 108 0.88 3.28 -14.18
CA TYR A 108 -0.30 2.80 -13.44
C TYR A 108 0.06 1.80 -12.35
N ILE A 109 1.06 0.94 -12.55
CA ILE A 109 1.59 0.07 -11.49
C ILE A 109 2.20 0.92 -10.36
N ALA A 110 2.98 1.95 -10.68
CA ALA A 110 3.61 2.83 -9.70
C ALA A 110 2.57 3.64 -8.89
N ILE A 111 1.55 4.17 -9.55
CA ILE A 111 0.43 4.84 -8.85
C ILE A 111 -0.32 3.84 -7.98
N GLY A 112 -0.64 2.66 -8.52
CA GLY A 112 -1.28 1.59 -7.78
C GLY A 112 -0.47 1.23 -6.53
N SER A 113 0.85 1.07 -6.64
CA SER A 113 1.69 0.71 -5.50
C SER A 113 1.76 1.79 -4.43
N ALA A 114 1.72 3.08 -4.81
CA ALA A 114 1.59 4.18 -3.86
C ALA A 114 0.25 4.12 -3.10
N ILE A 115 -0.86 3.83 -3.79
CA ILE A 115 -2.18 3.63 -3.17
C ILE A 115 -2.16 2.43 -2.21
N GLY A 116 -1.55 1.32 -2.63
CA GLY A 116 -1.37 0.15 -1.78
C GLY A 116 -0.58 0.46 -0.52
N TYR A 117 0.54 1.17 -0.65
CA TYR A 117 1.38 1.61 0.48
C TYR A 117 0.58 2.53 1.41
N LEU A 118 -0.15 3.51 0.87
CA LEU A 118 -1.02 4.38 1.67
C LEU A 118 -2.06 3.57 2.45
N SER A 119 -2.68 2.56 1.83
CA SER A 119 -3.62 1.67 2.51
C SER A 119 -2.96 0.89 3.66
N HIS A 120 -1.70 0.47 3.50
CA HIS A 120 -0.93 -0.17 4.57
C HIS A 120 -0.76 0.75 5.77
N LEU A 121 -0.30 1.99 5.54
CA LEU A 121 -0.13 2.99 6.59
C LEU A 121 -1.45 3.26 7.31
N PHE A 122 -2.53 3.43 6.55
CA PHE A 122 -3.85 3.65 7.12
C PHE A 122 -4.31 2.47 7.99
N LEU A 123 -4.16 1.23 7.50
CA LEU A 123 -4.51 0.05 8.27
C LEU A 123 -3.68 -0.09 9.54
N ASP A 124 -2.39 0.28 9.51
CA ASP A 124 -1.56 0.29 10.72
C ASP A 124 -1.92 1.41 11.69
N MET A 125 -2.40 2.57 11.22
CA MET A 125 -2.99 3.59 12.09
C MET A 125 -4.23 3.09 12.83
N LEU A 126 -4.98 2.13 12.29
CA LEU A 126 -6.13 1.54 12.97
C LEU A 126 -5.73 0.51 14.04
N THR A 127 -4.45 0.12 14.12
CA THR A 127 -3.95 -0.82 15.13
C THR A 127 -3.60 -0.13 16.43
N LEU A 128 -3.56 -0.90 17.53
CA LEU A 128 -3.01 -0.43 18.81
C LEU A 128 -1.60 0.19 18.69
N GLY A 129 -0.76 -0.39 17.83
CA GLY A 129 0.62 0.05 17.65
C GLY A 129 0.76 1.35 16.85
N GLY A 130 -0.24 1.71 16.04
CA GLY A 130 -0.22 2.92 15.21
C GLY A 130 0.99 3.00 14.26
N ILE A 131 1.23 4.20 13.74
CA ILE A 131 2.42 4.56 12.94
C ILE A 131 3.03 5.90 13.38
N PRO A 132 4.32 6.15 13.13
CA PRO A 132 4.95 7.42 13.45
C PRO A 132 4.78 8.45 12.32
N LEU A 133 3.64 9.16 12.30
CA LEU A 133 3.27 10.11 11.24
C LEU A 133 4.31 11.22 10.98
N PHE A 134 5.04 11.62 12.00
CA PHE A 134 6.02 12.71 11.91
C PHE A 134 7.47 12.22 11.92
N TYR A 135 7.73 10.94 11.69
CA TYR A 135 9.10 10.44 11.54
C TYR A 135 9.74 11.07 10.29
N PRO A 136 11.04 11.48 10.32
CA PRO A 136 12.02 11.32 11.40
C PRO A 136 12.01 12.42 12.47
N LEU A 137 11.18 13.46 12.34
CA LEU A 137 11.12 14.59 13.28
C LEU A 137 10.60 14.18 14.66
N SER A 138 9.71 13.18 14.72
CA SER A 138 9.21 12.60 15.98
C SER A 138 9.04 11.09 15.86
N LYS A 139 9.34 10.39 16.95
CA LYS A 139 9.10 8.95 17.11
C LYS A 139 7.74 8.65 17.75
N LYS A 140 6.86 9.62 17.93
CA LYS A 140 5.53 9.40 18.52
C LYS A 140 4.63 8.64 17.55
N HIS A 141 4.01 7.56 18.05
CA HIS A 141 3.04 6.78 17.28
C HIS A 141 1.63 7.35 17.43
N PHE A 142 0.88 7.32 16.32
CA PHE A 142 -0.50 7.76 16.25
C PHE A 142 -1.38 6.57 15.86
N ASN A 143 -2.48 6.40 16.57
CA ASN A 143 -3.51 5.43 16.27
C ASN A 143 -4.89 6.10 16.23
N LEU A 144 -5.77 5.61 15.36
CA LEU A 144 -7.14 6.08 15.19
C LEU A 144 -8.16 5.08 15.74
N ALA A 145 -7.76 3.81 15.86
CA ALA A 145 -8.56 2.74 16.43
C ALA A 145 -7.67 1.80 17.23
N ARG A 146 -8.27 0.74 17.78
CA ARG A 146 -7.60 -0.18 18.72
C ARG A 146 -7.70 -1.64 18.28
N PHE A 147 -7.67 -1.89 16.96
CA PHE A 147 -7.68 -3.26 16.46
C PHE A 147 -6.38 -3.98 16.83
N LYS A 148 -6.52 -5.27 17.13
CA LYS A 148 -5.44 -6.21 17.45
C LYS A 148 -5.08 -7.01 16.21
N THR A 149 -3.79 -7.01 15.88
CA THR A 149 -3.20 -7.86 14.84
C THR A 149 -3.60 -9.33 15.07
N ASP A 150 -3.86 -10.06 13.99
CA ASP A 150 -4.36 -11.44 13.91
C ASP A 150 -5.79 -11.67 14.45
N ARG A 151 -6.15 -11.10 15.60
CA ARG A 151 -7.50 -11.27 16.19
C ARG A 151 -8.58 -10.65 15.30
N ASP A 152 -8.37 -9.42 14.85
CA ASP A 152 -9.42 -8.65 14.18
C ASP A 152 -9.35 -8.80 12.65
N TYR A 153 -8.56 -9.76 12.14
CA TYR A 153 -8.35 -10.02 10.72
C TYR A 153 -9.66 -10.07 9.91
N TYR A 154 -10.61 -10.91 10.35
CA TYR A 154 -11.87 -11.11 9.63
C TYR A 154 -12.74 -9.84 9.63
N ILE A 155 -12.77 -9.13 10.75
CA ILE A 155 -13.57 -7.90 10.91
C ILE A 155 -13.01 -6.82 9.98
N VAL A 156 -11.70 -6.57 10.03
CA VAL A 156 -11.05 -5.54 9.21
C VAL A 156 -11.15 -5.89 7.73
N SER A 157 -10.95 -7.17 7.37
CA SER A 157 -11.11 -7.62 5.98
C SER A 157 -12.54 -7.44 5.48
N PHE A 158 -13.54 -7.77 6.31
CA PHE A 158 -14.95 -7.53 5.99
C PHE A 158 -15.24 -6.04 5.80
N LEU A 159 -14.73 -5.17 6.68
CA LEU A 159 -14.90 -3.71 6.56
C LEU A 159 -14.26 -3.17 5.28
N CYS A 160 -13.07 -3.63 4.90
CA CYS A 160 -12.45 -3.25 3.62
C CYS A 160 -13.33 -3.64 2.42
N ILE A 161 -13.80 -4.89 2.39
CA ILE A 161 -14.60 -5.40 1.27
C ILE A 161 -15.97 -4.71 1.20
N ALA A 162 -16.68 -4.64 2.34
CA ALA A 162 -17.98 -3.98 2.42
C ALA A 162 -17.86 -2.49 2.07
N GLY A 163 -16.82 -1.82 2.58
CA GLY A 163 -16.50 -0.44 2.22
C GLY A 163 -16.28 -0.26 0.73
N THR A 164 -15.49 -1.13 0.08
CA THR A 164 -15.30 -1.12 -1.38
C THR A 164 -16.61 -1.29 -2.12
N ILE A 165 -17.44 -2.28 -1.77
CA ILE A 165 -18.73 -2.51 -2.43
C ILE A 165 -19.63 -1.27 -2.30
N LEU A 166 -19.76 -0.72 -1.08
CA LEU A 166 -20.55 0.48 -0.84
C LEU A 166 -20.03 1.66 -1.66
N THR A 167 -18.73 1.95 -1.64
CA THR A 167 -18.15 3.04 -2.43
C THR A 167 -18.42 2.86 -3.92
N LEU A 168 -18.25 1.66 -4.47
CA LEU A 168 -18.54 1.38 -5.88
C LEU A 168 -20.02 1.55 -6.23
N THR A 169 -20.95 1.28 -5.29
CA THR A 169 -22.38 1.53 -5.53
C THR A 169 -22.73 3.01 -5.57
N TYR A 170 -22.02 3.86 -4.80
CA TYR A 170 -22.21 5.32 -4.81
C TYR A 170 -21.51 6.03 -5.98
N LEU A 171 -20.52 5.40 -6.61
CA LEU A 171 -19.79 5.95 -7.76
C LEU A 171 -20.46 5.66 -9.11
N LYS A 172 -21.54 4.85 -9.12
CA LYS A 172 -22.40 4.66 -10.29
C LYS A 172 -23.36 5.84 -10.45
#